data_AF-A0AAV9EEH7-F1
#
_entry.id   AF-A0AAV9EEH7-F1
#
_cell.length_a   1.000
_cell.length_b   1.000
_cell.length_c   1.000
_cell.angle_alpha   90.00
_cell.angle_beta   90.00
_cell.angle_gamma   90.00
#
_symmetry.space_group_name_H-M   'P 1'
#
loop_
_entity.id
_entity.type
_entity.pdbx_description
1 polymer ?
#
loop_
_entity_poly.entity_id
_entity_poly.type
_entity_poly.pdbx_seq_one_letter_code
_entity_poly.pdbx_strand_id
1 'polypeptide(L)'
;MDDKTDKIINFQNRSYHVPAWSVSILPDCKNVIFNTAKVSSQTSIVDMTIESLQVSVSGQEMGNLKWDVFTEKVGVWGNADFSTRGFVDHINTTKDLTDYLWYTTSFFVEENEDTLHNGSIPILAIESKGHAVQAFVNQELQGSGYGNGSKSSFKFKTPVHLKAGKNEIDLLSMTVGLQNGGPHYDSVGAGLTSVKIYGFRNGTVNLSPNIWNYKIGLEGEHLTIYEADGLDNVKWMSTSNPPKNQPLTWYKAIVNPPSGTEPVALDMKYMGKGQAWLNGEPIGRYWPRKSSIHGECSSTCDYRGKFSPTKCRTGCGDPTQRWYHVPRSWFQPTGNVLVIFEEKGGDPTQISFSRRLVKGACSFIAEDYPSPRFDSLNISSNNDQDKPILHLNCPEGTLISTIEFASYGNPIGACGSYQRGSCHHPESMSVVEQACLNKKECNVSLTKENFDNDPCPDLTKMFAVEVACG
;
A
#
# COMPACT_ATOMS: atom_id res chain seq x y z
N MET A 1 -10.90 -4.28 -33.22
CA MET A 1 -10.99 -2.87 -32.79
C MET A 1 -9.68 -2.21 -33.15
N ASP A 2 -9.74 -1.01 -33.75
CA ASP A 2 -8.55 -0.19 -33.99
C ASP A 2 -8.09 0.39 -32.65
N ASP A 3 -6.83 0.18 -32.27
CA ASP A 3 -6.25 0.66 -31.01
C ASP A 3 -5.41 1.93 -31.17
N LYS A 4 -5.37 2.51 -32.36
CA LYS A 4 -4.51 3.67 -32.67
C LYS A 4 -5.31 4.89 -33.07
N THR A 5 -6.33 4.71 -33.91
CA THR A 5 -7.02 5.84 -34.53
C THR A 5 -8.52 5.80 -34.30
N ASP A 6 -9.06 6.98 -34.00
CA ASP A 6 -10.49 7.21 -33.94
C ASP A 6 -11.09 7.05 -35.35
N LYS A 7 -12.33 6.58 -35.41
CA LYS A 7 -13.01 6.27 -36.69
C LYS A 7 -14.38 6.92 -36.71
N ILE A 8 -14.76 7.43 -37.88
CA ILE A 8 -16.15 7.75 -38.19
C ILE A 8 -16.74 6.53 -38.90
N ILE A 9 -17.78 5.94 -38.31
CA ILE A 9 -18.45 4.74 -38.84
C ILE A 9 -19.87 5.09 -39.25
N ASN A 10 -20.28 4.63 -40.44
CA ASN A 10 -21.66 4.76 -40.89
C ASN A 10 -22.48 3.53 -40.47
N PHE A 11 -23.53 3.74 -39.70
CA PHE A 11 -24.47 2.72 -39.26
C PHE A 11 -25.90 3.25 -39.39
N GLN A 12 -26.79 2.52 -40.07
CA GLN A 12 -28.17 2.94 -40.34
C GLN A 12 -28.31 4.39 -40.87
N ASN A 13 -27.52 4.74 -41.89
CA ASN A 13 -27.48 6.09 -42.50
C ASN A 13 -27.10 7.23 -41.54
N ARG A 14 -26.47 6.93 -40.40
CA ARG A 14 -25.90 7.91 -39.48
C ARG A 14 -24.41 7.68 -39.30
N SER A 15 -23.65 8.76 -39.20
CA SER A 15 -22.22 8.73 -38.93
C SER A 15 -21.99 8.84 -37.43
N TYR A 16 -21.14 7.97 -36.87
CA TYR A 16 -20.79 7.95 -35.47
C TYR A 16 -19.28 8.06 -35.30
N HIS A 17 -18.84 9.05 -34.51
CA HIS A 17 -17.45 9.12 -34.06
C HIS A 17 -17.21 8.09 -32.95
N VAL A 18 -16.29 7.17 -33.20
CA VAL A 18 -15.92 6.07 -32.31
C VAL A 18 -14.43 6.22 -31.99
N PRO A 19 -14.08 6.61 -30.75
CA PRO A 19 -12.69 6.65 -30.30
C PRO A 19 -12.01 5.29 -30.46
N ALA A 20 -10.70 5.29 -30.66
CA ALA A 20 -9.89 4.08 -30.71
C ALA A 20 -10.15 3.21 -29.47
N TRP A 21 -10.20 1.89 -29.67
CA TRP A 21 -10.38 0.90 -28.60
C TRP A 21 -11.66 1.11 -27.76
N SER A 22 -12.75 1.56 -28.38
CA SER A 22 -14.01 1.84 -27.69
C SER A 22 -15.23 1.16 -28.31
N VAL A 23 -16.32 1.12 -27.54
CA VAL A 23 -17.64 0.67 -27.97
C VAL A 23 -18.68 1.75 -27.62
N SER A 24 -19.50 2.13 -28.60
CA SER A 24 -20.68 2.97 -28.40
C SER A 24 -21.94 2.11 -28.22
N ILE A 25 -22.79 2.46 -27.25
CA ILE A 25 -24.05 1.76 -26.96
C ILE A 25 -25.22 2.64 -27.43
N LEU A 26 -26.07 2.07 -28.29
CA LEU A 26 -27.25 2.71 -28.87
C LEU A 26 -28.49 1.84 -28.63
N PRO A 27 -29.21 2.01 -27.51
CA PRO A 27 -30.38 1.18 -27.18
C PRO A 27 -31.51 1.28 -28.20
N ASP A 28 -31.64 2.44 -28.86
CA ASP A 28 -32.62 2.73 -29.90
C ASP A 28 -32.05 2.58 -31.32
N CYS A 29 -30.83 2.06 -31.46
CA CYS A 29 -30.05 1.97 -32.69
C CYS A 29 -29.77 3.32 -33.39
N LYS A 30 -30.04 4.46 -32.73
CA LYS A 30 -29.99 5.80 -33.33
C LYS A 30 -29.15 6.80 -32.55
N ASN A 31 -29.20 6.77 -31.22
CA ASN A 31 -28.56 7.75 -30.35
C ASN A 31 -27.56 7.04 -29.44
N VAL A 32 -26.34 7.56 -29.39
CA VAL A 32 -25.31 7.06 -28.47
C VAL A 32 -25.62 7.58 -27.08
N ILE A 33 -25.92 6.67 -26.14
CA ILE A 33 -26.11 7.04 -24.72
C ILE A 33 -24.83 6.89 -23.90
N PHE A 34 -23.89 6.07 -24.40
CA PHE A 34 -22.66 5.74 -23.70
C PHE A 34 -21.60 5.32 -24.71
N ASN A 35 -20.36 5.71 -24.45
CA ASN A 35 -19.19 5.14 -25.12
C ASN A 35 -18.11 4.87 -24.06
N THR A 36 -17.44 3.72 -24.16
CA THR A 36 -16.48 3.26 -23.15
C THR A 36 -15.25 4.16 -22.97
N ALA A 37 -14.94 5.02 -23.95
CA ALA A 37 -13.82 5.96 -23.92
C ALA A 37 -14.24 7.42 -23.72
N LYS A 38 -15.53 7.73 -23.75
CA LYS A 38 -16.06 9.09 -23.54
C LYS A 38 -16.52 9.22 -22.08
N VAL A 39 -15.56 9.38 -21.18
CA VAL A 39 -15.79 9.41 -19.72
C VAL A 39 -16.15 10.82 -19.28
N SER A 40 -17.41 11.05 -18.91
CA SER A 40 -17.90 12.37 -18.44
C SER A 40 -17.88 12.54 -16.92
N SER A 41 -17.54 11.50 -16.16
CA SER A 41 -17.41 11.60 -14.71
C SER A 41 -16.15 12.35 -14.32
N GLN A 42 -16.24 13.19 -13.29
CA GLN A 42 -15.06 13.86 -12.74
C GLN A 42 -14.03 12.87 -12.22
N THR A 43 -12.76 13.28 -12.24
CA THR A 43 -11.63 12.60 -11.59
C THR A 43 -11.30 13.34 -10.31
N SER A 44 -11.19 12.63 -9.18
CA SER A 44 -10.82 13.24 -7.89
C SER A 44 -9.32 13.18 -7.67
N ILE A 45 -8.71 14.30 -7.28
CA ILE A 45 -7.30 14.37 -6.86
C ILE A 45 -7.27 14.11 -5.36
N VAL A 46 -6.66 12.99 -4.97
CA VAL A 46 -6.61 12.53 -3.58
C VAL A 46 -5.20 12.67 -3.01
N ASP A 47 -5.12 13.17 -1.79
CA ASP A 47 -3.88 13.28 -1.03
C ASP A 47 -4.01 12.58 0.34
N MET A 48 -2.87 12.17 0.89
CA MET A 48 -2.74 11.58 2.22
C MET A 48 -2.12 12.61 3.16
N THR A 49 -2.96 13.41 3.81
CA THR A 49 -2.50 14.46 4.72
C THR A 49 -2.14 13.86 6.07
N ILE A 50 -0.90 14.07 6.50
CA ILE A 50 -0.36 13.54 7.75
C ILE A 50 -0.95 14.28 8.95
N GLU A 51 -1.36 13.52 9.96
CA GLU A 51 -1.80 13.99 11.27
C GLU A 51 -0.95 13.28 12.34
N SER A 52 -0.16 14.05 13.09
CA SER A 52 0.71 13.49 14.13
C SER A 52 -0.13 12.80 15.20
N LEU A 53 0.41 11.71 15.77
CA LEU A 53 -0.27 11.01 16.86
C LEU A 53 -0.42 11.95 18.05
N GLN A 54 -1.67 12.29 18.38
CA GLN A 54 -2.01 13.14 19.51
C GLN A 54 -2.29 12.29 20.75
N VAL A 55 -1.84 12.76 21.92
CA VAL A 55 -2.01 12.05 23.19
C VAL A 55 -3.42 12.30 23.75
N SER A 56 -4.08 11.24 24.21
CA SER A 56 -5.29 11.36 25.03
C SER A 56 -4.91 11.60 26.50
N VAL A 57 -4.71 12.85 26.92
CA VAL A 57 -4.64 13.18 28.36
C VAL A 57 -5.65 14.28 28.66
N SER A 58 -6.52 14.00 29.62
CA SER A 58 -7.34 15.02 30.27
C SER A 58 -6.43 15.89 31.15
N GLY A 59 -6.12 17.09 30.69
CA GLY A 59 -5.31 18.05 31.44
C GLY A 59 -4.09 18.50 30.64
N GLN A 60 -4.02 19.80 30.44
CA GLN A 60 -3.01 20.53 29.67
C GLN A 60 -1.58 20.06 29.98
N GLU A 61 -0.98 19.33 29.05
CA GLU A 61 0.45 19.42 28.73
C GLU A 61 0.66 18.82 27.33
N MET A 62 1.19 19.63 26.42
CA MET A 62 1.57 19.23 25.06
C MET A 62 2.85 18.38 25.13
N GLY A 63 2.76 17.22 25.79
CA GLY A 63 3.87 16.30 25.98
C GLY A 63 4.09 15.41 24.75
N ASN A 64 5.35 15.05 24.50
CA ASN A 64 5.68 14.02 23.50
C ASN A 64 4.94 12.71 23.81
N LEU A 65 4.43 12.03 22.78
CA LEU A 65 3.79 10.71 22.89
C LEU A 65 4.69 9.77 23.70
N LYS A 66 4.14 9.19 24.76
CA LYS A 66 4.81 8.13 25.54
C LYS A 66 4.53 6.79 24.90
N TRP A 67 5.59 6.00 24.77
CA TRP A 67 5.55 4.64 24.26
C TRP A 67 5.79 3.67 25.41
N ASP A 68 4.97 2.64 25.48
CA ASP A 68 5.18 1.47 26.28
C ASP A 68 5.87 0.41 25.43
N VAL A 69 7.02 -0.09 25.90
CA VAL A 69 7.87 -0.98 25.13
C VAL A 69 7.99 -2.35 25.81
N PHE A 70 7.85 -3.41 25.03
CA PHE A 70 8.16 -4.77 25.45
C PHE A 70 9.05 -5.43 24.40
N THR A 71 10.25 -5.85 24.79
CA THR A 71 11.18 -6.55 23.90
C THR A 71 10.95 -8.05 24.02
N GLU A 72 10.63 -8.65 22.88
CA GLU A 72 10.42 -10.07 22.71
C GLU A 72 11.72 -10.85 22.98
N LYS A 73 11.62 -12.04 23.58
CA LYS A 73 12.80 -12.91 23.76
C LYS A 73 13.15 -13.59 22.43
N VAL A 74 14.45 -13.67 22.16
CA VAL A 74 14.97 -14.41 21.00
C VAL A 74 14.94 -15.91 21.31
N GLY A 75 14.44 -16.71 20.38
CA GLY A 75 14.40 -18.17 20.50
C GLY A 75 13.25 -18.67 21.37
N VAL A 76 13.52 -19.73 22.15
CA VAL A 76 12.50 -20.37 22.99
C VAL A 76 12.24 -19.54 24.26
N TRP A 77 11.14 -18.76 24.26
CA TRP A 77 10.75 -17.85 25.35
C TRP A 77 10.18 -18.53 26.62
N GLY A 78 10.21 -19.86 26.69
CA GLY A 78 9.75 -20.69 27.80
C GLY A 78 10.27 -22.13 27.66
N ASN A 79 9.37 -23.11 27.63
CA ASN A 79 9.71 -24.46 27.19
C ASN A 79 9.48 -24.59 25.67
N ALA A 80 10.32 -25.39 25.02
CA ALA A 80 10.10 -25.81 23.64
C ALA A 80 8.79 -26.62 23.57
N ASP A 81 7.98 -26.37 22.54
CA ASP A 81 6.74 -27.12 22.36
C ASP A 81 7.03 -28.57 21.95
N PHE A 82 8.11 -28.77 21.19
CA PHE A 82 8.67 -30.08 20.89
C PHE A 82 10.11 -29.96 20.36
N SER A 83 10.80 -31.10 20.27
CA SER A 83 12.12 -31.23 19.66
C SER A 83 12.12 -32.39 18.68
N THR A 84 12.75 -32.19 17.52
CA THR A 84 12.91 -33.28 16.55
C THR A 84 14.21 -33.15 15.77
N ARG A 85 14.63 -34.25 15.15
CA ARG A 85 15.80 -34.27 14.27
C ARG A 85 15.42 -33.74 12.90
N GLY A 86 16.12 -32.72 12.43
CA GLY A 86 15.85 -32.08 11.14
C GLY A 86 14.67 -31.09 11.17
N PHE A 87 14.23 -30.69 9.97
CA PHE A 87 13.23 -29.64 9.77
C PHE A 87 11.81 -30.20 9.62
N VAL A 88 10.85 -29.50 10.23
CA VAL A 88 9.41 -29.72 10.03
C VAL A 88 8.85 -28.75 8.99
N ASP A 89 7.72 -29.13 8.38
CA ASP A 89 6.95 -28.23 7.54
C ASP A 89 6.28 -27.13 8.40
N HIS A 90 6.55 -25.87 8.07
CA HIS A 90 6.10 -24.72 8.85
C HIS A 90 4.57 -24.68 8.94
N ILE A 91 3.86 -24.80 7.81
CA ILE A 91 2.40 -24.64 7.73
C ILE A 91 1.71 -25.75 8.54
N ASN A 92 2.18 -26.99 8.37
CA ASN A 92 1.63 -28.12 9.10
C ASN A 92 1.88 -28.01 10.61
N THR A 93 2.98 -27.37 11.04
CA THR A 93 3.31 -27.17 12.45
C THR A 93 2.52 -26.02 13.08
N THR A 94 2.45 -24.86 12.43
CA THR A 94 1.76 -23.68 13.00
C THR A 94 0.25 -23.73 12.80
N LYS A 95 -0.24 -24.57 11.88
CA LYS A 95 -1.66 -24.62 11.46
C LYS A 95 -2.19 -23.26 11.03
N ASP A 96 -1.31 -22.38 10.56
CA ASP A 96 -1.61 -20.99 10.19
C ASP A 96 -2.25 -20.17 11.33
N LEU A 97 -2.06 -20.58 12.59
CA LEU A 97 -2.51 -19.82 13.77
C LEU A 97 -1.59 -18.62 14.09
N THR A 98 -0.37 -18.65 13.58
CA THR A 98 0.66 -17.61 13.69
C THR A 98 1.52 -17.63 12.44
N ASP A 99 2.05 -16.46 12.07
CA ASP A 99 3.04 -16.36 11.01
C ASP A 99 4.39 -16.95 11.42
N TYR A 100 4.64 -17.17 12.71
CA TYR A 100 5.98 -17.33 13.27
C TYR A 100 6.27 -18.74 13.80
N LEU A 101 7.45 -19.26 13.49
CA LEU A 101 7.98 -20.51 14.03
C LEU A 101 9.47 -20.37 14.35
N TRP A 102 9.83 -20.54 15.61
CA TRP A 102 11.22 -20.57 16.06
C TRP A 102 11.84 -21.94 15.87
N TYR A 103 13.09 -21.92 15.39
CA TYR A 103 13.97 -23.06 15.27
C TYR A 103 15.25 -22.76 16.06
N THR A 104 15.47 -23.47 17.17
CA THR A 104 16.66 -23.30 18.01
C THR A 104 17.53 -24.54 17.98
N THR A 105 18.82 -24.39 17.69
CA THR A 105 19.81 -25.44 17.87
C THR A 105 21.09 -24.87 18.44
N SER A 106 22.00 -25.73 18.90
CA SER A 106 23.31 -25.29 19.36
C SER A 106 24.39 -26.22 18.87
N PHE A 107 25.61 -25.69 18.77
CA PHE A 107 26.79 -26.44 18.39
C PHE A 107 28.01 -25.90 19.12
N PHE A 108 29.07 -26.70 19.18
CA PHE A 108 30.30 -26.35 19.88
C PHE A 108 31.37 -25.92 18.89
N VAL A 109 32.09 -24.85 19.22
CA VAL A 109 33.26 -24.33 18.48
C VAL A 109 34.49 -24.56 19.34
N GLU A 110 35.51 -25.24 18.80
CA GLU A 110 36.75 -25.51 19.51
C GLU A 110 37.56 -24.21 19.72
N GLU A 111 38.29 -24.11 20.83
CA GLU A 111 39.06 -22.91 21.19
C GLU A 111 40.18 -22.58 20.20
N ASN A 112 40.67 -23.56 19.47
CA ASN A 112 41.76 -23.43 18.49
C ASN A 112 41.28 -23.16 17.05
N GLU A 113 39.98 -22.88 16.85
CA GLU A 113 39.44 -22.62 15.52
C GLU A 113 39.96 -21.32 14.92
N ASP A 114 40.29 -21.36 13.63
CA ASP A 114 40.85 -20.23 12.89
C ASP A 114 39.90 -19.02 12.84
N THR A 115 38.60 -19.26 12.97
CA THR A 115 37.56 -18.22 13.03
C THR A 115 37.66 -17.34 14.27
N LEU A 116 38.31 -17.83 15.34
CA LEU A 116 38.50 -17.09 16.59
C LEU A 116 39.84 -16.32 16.62
N HIS A 117 40.86 -16.81 15.91
CA HIS A 117 42.24 -16.29 16.02
C HIS A 117 42.76 -15.57 14.78
N ASN A 118 42.35 -15.98 13.57
CA ASN A 118 42.90 -15.48 12.31
C ASN A 118 42.00 -14.44 11.61
N GLY A 119 40.92 -14.00 12.26
CA GLY A 119 39.98 -13.02 11.71
C GLY A 119 39.12 -13.54 10.55
N SER A 120 39.11 -14.86 10.30
CA SER A 120 38.21 -15.48 9.32
C SER A 120 36.78 -15.44 9.85
N ILE A 121 35.87 -14.77 9.12
CA ILE A 121 34.48 -14.65 9.55
C ILE A 121 33.66 -15.79 8.93
N PRO A 122 33.12 -16.73 9.75
CA PRO A 122 32.30 -17.81 9.23
C PRO A 122 31.00 -17.28 8.62
N ILE A 123 30.48 -18.02 7.63
CA ILE A 123 29.27 -17.64 6.89
C ILE A 123 28.16 -18.63 7.21
N LEU A 124 27.10 -18.15 7.87
CA LEU A 124 25.85 -18.90 8.05
C LEU A 124 25.06 -18.85 6.74
N ALA A 125 24.71 -20.02 6.23
CA ALA A 125 23.91 -20.19 5.02
C ALA A 125 22.62 -20.95 5.33
N ILE A 126 21.50 -20.35 4.96
CA ILE A 126 20.14 -20.85 5.20
C ILE A 126 19.43 -20.99 3.87
N GLU A 127 18.79 -22.13 3.64
CA GLU A 127 17.86 -22.37 2.54
C GLU A 127 16.47 -22.65 3.12
N SER A 128 15.44 -22.10 2.49
CA SER A 128 14.05 -22.22 2.92
C SER A 128 13.10 -22.28 1.73
N LYS A 129 11.98 -22.98 1.90
CA LYS A 129 10.83 -22.95 0.98
C LYS A 129 10.02 -21.65 1.09
N GLY A 130 10.27 -20.84 2.11
CA GLY A 130 9.64 -19.55 2.30
C GLY A 130 9.15 -19.34 3.73
N HIS A 131 8.61 -18.15 4.04
CA HIS A 131 8.59 -16.95 3.19
C HIS A 131 9.71 -15.98 3.54
N ALA A 132 10.08 -15.92 4.81
CA ALA A 132 11.24 -15.19 5.30
C ALA A 132 11.84 -15.87 6.53
N VAL A 133 13.05 -15.46 6.90
CA VAL A 133 13.75 -15.88 8.11
C VAL A 133 14.53 -14.71 8.69
N GLN A 134 14.53 -14.59 10.01
CA GLN A 134 15.52 -13.81 10.75
C GLN A 134 16.47 -14.77 11.47
N ALA A 135 17.77 -14.53 11.37
CA ALA A 135 18.80 -15.38 11.94
C ALA A 135 19.48 -14.65 13.10
N PHE A 136 19.43 -15.27 14.27
CA PHE A 136 20.10 -14.83 15.48
C PHE A 136 21.16 -15.84 15.87
N VAL A 137 22.28 -15.32 16.38
CA VAL A 137 23.38 -16.12 16.90
C VAL A 137 23.71 -15.59 18.27
N ASN A 138 23.64 -16.46 19.29
CA ASN A 138 23.81 -16.07 20.69
C ASN A 138 22.91 -14.86 21.07
N GLN A 139 21.64 -14.90 20.66
CA GLN A 139 20.63 -13.85 20.87
C GLN A 139 20.84 -12.54 20.09
N GLU A 140 21.87 -12.42 19.26
CA GLU A 140 22.12 -11.23 18.44
C GLU A 140 21.69 -11.43 16.99
N LEU A 141 20.93 -10.48 16.43
CA LEU A 141 20.48 -10.51 15.04
C LEU A 141 21.69 -10.41 14.08
N GLN A 142 21.88 -11.42 13.24
CA GLN A 142 22.93 -11.46 12.21
C GLN A 142 22.42 -11.09 10.82
N GLY A 143 21.12 -11.19 10.58
CA GLY A 143 20.48 -10.74 9.34
C GLY A 143 19.17 -11.45 9.02
N SER A 144 18.60 -11.11 7.87
CA SER A 144 17.30 -11.63 7.42
C SER A 144 17.33 -12.04 5.95
N GLY A 145 16.65 -13.14 5.61
CA GLY A 145 16.44 -13.59 4.24
C GLY A 145 14.95 -13.72 3.91
N TYR A 146 14.57 -13.51 2.65
CA TYR A 146 13.18 -13.65 2.22
C TYR A 146 13.08 -14.00 0.73
N GLY A 147 11.97 -14.66 0.37
CA GLY A 147 11.57 -14.89 -1.01
C GLY A 147 10.98 -13.64 -1.67
N ASN A 148 10.62 -13.74 -2.94
CA ASN A 148 9.86 -12.71 -3.63
C ASN A 148 8.43 -13.20 -3.90
N GLY A 149 7.52 -12.30 -4.29
CA GLY A 149 6.11 -12.64 -4.49
C GLY A 149 5.84 -13.71 -5.56
N SER A 150 6.79 -13.98 -6.46
CA SER A 150 6.68 -15.03 -7.48
C SER A 150 7.36 -16.34 -7.08
N LYS A 151 8.32 -16.28 -6.15
CA LYS A 151 9.07 -17.43 -5.65
C LYS A 151 9.35 -17.25 -4.17
N SER A 152 8.60 -17.98 -3.36
CA SER A 152 8.71 -18.03 -1.90
C SER A 152 10.05 -18.59 -1.42
N SER A 153 10.62 -19.57 -2.12
CA SER A 153 11.90 -20.17 -1.75
C SER A 153 13.08 -19.24 -1.96
N PHE A 154 14.01 -19.26 -1.01
CA PHE A 154 15.20 -18.40 -1.03
C PHE A 154 16.43 -19.09 -0.42
N LYS A 155 17.59 -18.52 -0.74
CA LYS A 155 18.87 -18.83 -0.11
C LYS A 155 19.43 -17.54 0.48
N PHE A 156 19.85 -17.61 1.73
CA PHE A 156 20.35 -16.50 2.51
C PHE A 156 21.72 -16.85 3.05
N LYS A 157 22.66 -15.90 3.01
CA LYS A 157 24.00 -16.04 3.58
C LYS A 157 24.33 -14.77 4.35
N THR A 158 24.87 -14.92 5.55
CA THR A 158 25.34 -13.79 6.36
C THR A 158 26.61 -14.16 7.12
N PRO A 159 27.58 -13.24 7.27
CA PRO A 159 28.67 -13.40 8.21
C PRO A 159 28.13 -13.53 9.64
N VAL A 160 28.75 -14.36 10.47
CA VAL A 160 28.36 -14.55 11.87
C VAL A 160 29.57 -14.51 12.80
N HIS A 161 29.41 -13.91 13.97
CA HIS A 161 30.43 -13.92 15.02
C HIS A 161 30.14 -15.06 16.00
N LEU A 162 31.11 -15.95 16.16
CA LEU A 162 31.01 -17.10 17.05
C LEU A 162 31.97 -16.91 18.22
N LYS A 163 31.62 -17.49 19.37
CA LYS A 163 32.47 -17.56 20.55
C LYS A 163 33.06 -18.95 20.71
N ALA A 164 34.16 -19.09 21.45
CA ALA A 164 34.63 -20.40 21.87
C ALA A 164 33.55 -21.10 22.71
N GLY A 165 33.41 -22.41 22.49
CA GLY A 165 32.44 -23.24 23.18
C GLY A 165 31.05 -23.25 22.53
N LYS A 166 30.00 -23.31 23.37
CA LYS A 166 28.61 -23.46 22.91
C LYS A 166 28.12 -22.16 22.25
N ASN A 167 27.67 -22.28 21.00
CA ASN A 167 26.98 -21.24 20.26
C ASN A 167 25.55 -21.68 19.99
N GLU A 168 24.60 -20.77 20.21
CA GLU A 168 23.19 -20.98 19.94
C GLU A 168 22.77 -20.28 18.65
N ILE A 169 21.98 -20.98 17.83
CA ILE A 169 21.43 -20.49 16.57
C ILE A 169 19.91 -20.51 16.71
N ASP A 170 19.31 -19.32 16.67
CA ASP A 170 17.85 -19.13 16.72
C ASP A 170 17.39 -18.55 15.39
N LEU A 171 16.54 -19.29 14.69
CA LEU A 171 15.99 -18.89 13.41
C LEU A 171 14.49 -18.68 13.55
N LEU A 172 14.05 -17.44 13.35
CA LEU A 172 12.64 -17.11 13.28
C LEU A 172 12.18 -17.26 11.83
N SER A 173 11.60 -18.41 11.50
CA SER A 173 10.95 -18.64 10.21
C SER A 173 9.58 -17.99 10.22
N MET A 174 9.16 -17.45 9.07
CA MET A 174 7.82 -16.89 8.96
C MET A 174 7.13 -17.11 7.62
N THR A 175 5.80 -17.20 7.66
CA THR A 175 4.92 -17.11 6.49
C THR A 175 4.44 -15.66 6.28
N VAL A 176 4.07 -15.30 5.04
CA VAL A 176 3.55 -13.96 4.70
C VAL A 176 2.37 -14.16 3.75
N GLY A 177 1.31 -14.77 4.28
CA GLY A 177 0.23 -15.36 3.50
C GLY A 177 0.59 -16.72 2.91
N LEU A 178 -0.43 -17.49 2.52
CA LEU A 178 -0.29 -18.79 1.89
C LEU A 178 -0.58 -18.68 0.38
N GLN A 179 -0.08 -19.66 -0.39
CA GLN A 179 -0.34 -19.70 -1.82
C GLN A 179 -1.83 -19.91 -2.07
N ASN A 180 -2.41 -19.10 -2.97
CA ASN A 180 -3.85 -19.05 -3.25
C ASN A 180 -4.21 -19.33 -4.72
N GLY A 181 -3.25 -19.82 -5.53
CA GLY A 181 -3.49 -20.12 -6.93
C GLY A 181 -2.37 -20.96 -7.57
N GLY A 182 -2.71 -21.71 -8.62
CA GLY A 182 -1.83 -22.63 -9.35
C GLY A 182 -2.19 -24.11 -9.16
N PRO A 183 -1.63 -25.05 -9.93
CA PRO A 183 -1.86 -26.48 -9.70
C PRO A 183 -1.30 -26.92 -8.33
N HIS A 184 -2.09 -27.65 -7.53
CA HIS A 184 -1.70 -28.23 -6.24
C HIS A 184 -1.09 -27.23 -5.23
N TYR A 185 -1.56 -25.98 -5.24
CA TYR A 185 -1.04 -24.95 -4.33
C TYR A 185 -1.22 -25.30 -2.85
N ASP A 186 -2.23 -26.13 -2.53
CA ASP A 186 -2.50 -26.68 -1.20
C ASP A 186 -1.39 -27.60 -0.67
N SER A 187 -0.61 -28.20 -1.58
CA SER A 187 0.48 -29.11 -1.25
C SER A 187 1.84 -28.41 -1.10
N VAL A 188 1.88 -27.08 -1.28
CA VAL A 188 3.12 -26.29 -1.20
C VAL A 188 3.43 -25.94 0.24
N GLY A 189 4.40 -26.66 0.80
CA GLY A 189 4.92 -26.44 2.15
C GLY A 189 5.84 -25.23 2.30
N ALA A 190 6.14 -24.85 3.55
CA ALA A 190 7.05 -23.75 3.90
C ALA A 190 8.04 -24.16 5.01
N GLY A 191 9.00 -23.29 5.35
CA GLY A 191 9.99 -23.55 6.39
C GLY A 191 11.40 -23.88 5.86
N LEU A 192 12.31 -24.22 6.76
CA LEU A 192 13.73 -24.40 6.49
C LEU A 192 14.01 -25.72 5.76
N THR A 193 14.99 -25.74 4.87
CA THR A 193 15.45 -26.95 4.15
C THR A 193 16.93 -27.23 4.36
N SER A 194 17.75 -26.22 4.62
CA SER A 194 19.16 -26.41 4.93
C SER A 194 19.71 -25.28 5.81
N VAL A 195 20.53 -25.64 6.79
CA VAL A 195 21.31 -24.69 7.60
C VAL A 195 22.75 -25.22 7.69
N LYS A 196 23.70 -24.42 7.20
CA LYS A 196 25.13 -24.75 7.14
C LYS A 196 25.98 -23.56 7.55
N ILE A 197 27.15 -23.82 8.10
CA ILE A 197 28.15 -22.78 8.37
C ILE A 197 29.44 -23.12 7.62
N TYR A 198 29.91 -22.16 6.82
CA TYR A 198 31.15 -22.24 6.06
C TYR A 198 32.27 -21.49 6.77
N GLY A 199 33.53 -21.86 6.46
CA GLY A 199 34.71 -21.13 6.93
C GLY A 199 35.42 -21.75 8.15
N PHE A 200 35.06 -22.97 8.54
CA PHE A 200 35.79 -23.73 9.57
C PHE A 200 37.02 -24.42 8.97
N ARG A 201 38.03 -24.68 9.81
CA ARG A 201 39.26 -25.36 9.39
C ARG A 201 39.00 -26.75 8.80
N ASN A 202 38.07 -27.49 9.39
CA ASN A 202 37.65 -28.83 8.96
C ASN A 202 36.56 -28.82 7.88
N GLY A 203 36.28 -27.67 7.25
CA GLY A 203 35.35 -27.53 6.14
C GLY A 203 34.02 -26.90 6.53
N THR A 204 32.90 -27.55 6.16
CA THR A 204 31.54 -27.02 6.38
C THR A 204 30.87 -27.74 7.54
N VAL A 205 30.35 -26.98 8.50
CA VAL A 205 29.50 -27.53 9.57
C VAL A 205 28.06 -27.57 9.07
N ASN A 206 27.48 -28.77 8.96
CA ASN A 206 26.08 -28.93 8.56
C ASN A 206 25.18 -29.10 9.79
N LEU A 207 24.36 -28.10 10.09
CA LEU A 207 23.44 -28.09 11.24
C LEU A 207 22.05 -28.66 10.89
N SER A 208 21.78 -28.89 9.60
CA SER A 208 20.48 -29.41 9.13
C SER A 208 20.03 -30.70 9.83
N PRO A 209 20.90 -31.72 10.07
CA PRO A 209 20.48 -32.96 10.73
C PRO A 209 20.50 -32.90 12.27
N ASN A 210 20.75 -31.72 12.86
CA ASN A 210 20.75 -31.57 14.32
C ASN A 210 19.36 -31.81 14.91
N ILE A 211 19.33 -31.93 16.24
CA ILE A 211 18.10 -31.76 17.01
C ILE A 211 17.79 -30.26 17.04
N TRP A 212 16.58 -29.93 16.62
CA TRP A 212 16.03 -28.58 16.66
C TRP A 212 14.90 -28.54 17.69
N ASN A 213 14.95 -27.53 18.55
CA ASN A 213 13.89 -27.19 19.48
C ASN A 213 12.96 -26.18 18.80
N TYR A 214 11.66 -26.43 18.91
CA TYR A 214 10.64 -25.65 18.23
C TYR A 214 9.78 -24.87 19.22
N LYS A 215 9.48 -23.61 18.87
CA LYS A 215 8.50 -22.80 19.57
C LYS A 215 7.56 -22.15 18.56
N ILE A 216 6.26 -22.41 18.71
CA ILE A 216 5.21 -21.89 17.83
C ILE A 216 4.82 -20.48 18.30
N GLY A 217 4.91 -19.50 17.40
CA GLY A 217 4.52 -18.12 17.67
C GLY A 217 5.47 -17.34 18.57
N LEU A 218 5.07 -16.11 18.87
CA LEU A 218 5.77 -15.17 19.74
C LEU A 218 5.19 -15.20 21.17
N GLU A 219 5.99 -14.85 22.17
CA GLU A 219 5.58 -14.62 23.55
C GLU A 219 4.48 -13.55 23.60
N GLY A 220 4.65 -12.42 22.90
CA GLY A 220 3.62 -11.38 22.84
C GLY A 220 2.31 -11.85 22.19
N GLU A 221 2.38 -12.73 21.18
CA GLU A 221 1.19 -13.35 20.59
C GLU A 221 0.50 -14.28 21.58
N HIS A 222 1.27 -15.13 22.26
CA HIS A 222 0.75 -16.09 23.24
C HIS A 222 0.09 -15.40 24.44
N LEU A 223 0.62 -14.26 24.88
CA LEU A 223 0.10 -13.45 25.97
C LEU A 223 -0.98 -12.45 25.52
N THR A 224 -1.34 -12.46 24.23
CA THR A 224 -2.36 -11.60 23.59
C THR A 224 -2.22 -10.12 23.94
N ILE A 225 -0.99 -9.60 23.99
CA ILE A 225 -0.68 -8.23 24.49
C ILE A 225 -1.16 -7.09 23.56
N TYR A 226 -1.93 -7.41 22.54
CA TYR A 226 -2.65 -6.49 21.66
C TYR A 226 -4.14 -6.39 22.02
N GLU A 227 -4.69 -7.32 22.82
CA GLU A 227 -6.07 -7.31 23.31
C GLU A 227 -6.17 -6.63 24.67
N ALA A 228 -7.35 -6.06 24.99
CA ALA A 228 -7.57 -5.31 26.23
C ALA A 228 -7.22 -6.11 27.50
N ASP A 229 -7.65 -7.38 27.57
CA ASP A 229 -7.39 -8.25 28.73
C ASP A 229 -5.93 -8.73 28.79
N GLY A 230 -5.21 -8.71 27.66
CA GLY A 230 -3.82 -9.14 27.56
C GLY A 230 -2.78 -8.05 27.83
N LEU A 231 -3.19 -6.78 27.85
CA LEU A 231 -2.27 -5.64 27.99
C LEU A 231 -1.41 -5.71 29.27
N ASP A 232 -1.94 -6.24 30.37
CA ASP A 232 -1.25 -6.31 31.65
C ASP A 232 -0.47 -7.62 31.88
N ASN A 233 -0.48 -8.54 30.91
CA ASN A 233 0.25 -9.80 30.99
C ASN A 233 1.77 -9.63 30.90
N VAL A 234 2.24 -8.46 30.49
CA VAL A 234 3.67 -8.12 30.41
C VAL A 234 3.97 -6.82 31.15
N LYS A 235 5.20 -6.72 31.67
CA LYS A 235 5.70 -5.48 32.26
C LYS A 235 6.23 -4.57 31.18
N TRP A 236 5.38 -3.65 30.72
CA TRP A 236 5.77 -2.60 29.79
C TRP A 236 6.79 -1.63 30.38
N MET A 237 7.73 -1.20 29.56
CA MET A 237 8.69 -0.15 29.88
C MET A 237 8.27 1.16 29.21
N SER A 238 7.69 2.08 29.98
CA SER A 238 7.26 3.39 29.49
C SER A 238 8.46 4.30 29.23
N THR A 239 8.52 4.91 28.05
CA THR A 239 9.59 5.83 27.64
C THR A 239 9.08 6.86 26.63
N SER A 240 9.65 8.06 26.64
CA SER A 240 9.46 9.06 25.57
C SER A 240 10.45 8.88 24.41
N ASN A 241 11.49 8.07 24.60
CA ASN A 241 12.50 7.73 23.60
C ASN A 241 12.49 6.21 23.40
N PRO A 242 11.51 5.65 22.68
CA PRO A 242 11.48 4.23 22.37
C PRO A 242 12.74 3.84 21.58
N PRO A 243 13.23 2.60 21.74
CA PRO A 243 14.35 2.12 20.96
C PRO A 243 14.02 2.17 19.46
N LYS A 244 15.03 2.47 18.66
CA LYS A 244 14.91 2.57 17.20
C LYS A 244 15.74 1.47 16.56
N ASN A 245 15.24 0.93 15.46
CA ASN A 245 15.90 -0.16 14.73
C ASN A 245 16.20 -1.40 15.59
N GLN A 246 15.46 -1.57 16.69
CA GLN A 246 15.52 -2.76 17.52
C GLN A 246 14.52 -3.79 16.97
N PRO A 247 14.96 -4.99 16.57
CA PRO A 247 14.07 -6.05 16.11
C PRO A 247 13.24 -6.63 17.27
N LEU A 248 12.20 -7.37 16.92
CA LEU A 248 11.31 -8.09 17.85
C LEU A 248 10.88 -7.22 19.05
N THR A 249 10.30 -6.07 18.76
CA THR A 249 9.88 -5.11 19.78
C THR A 249 8.40 -4.77 19.61
N TRP A 250 7.66 -4.88 20.71
CA TRP A 250 6.30 -4.42 20.81
C TRP A 250 6.27 -2.98 21.30
N TYR A 251 5.51 -2.15 20.61
CA TYR A 251 5.23 -0.77 20.95
C TYR A 251 3.75 -0.61 21.23
N LYS A 252 3.42 0.06 22.33
CA LYS A 252 2.05 0.42 22.69
C LYS A 252 1.99 1.93 22.95
N ALA A 253 0.95 2.57 22.45
CA ALA A 253 0.66 3.98 22.71
C ALA A 253 -0.84 4.21 22.83
N ILE A 254 -1.21 5.22 23.61
CA ILE A 254 -2.61 5.67 23.71
C ILE A 254 -2.78 6.92 22.86
N VAL A 255 -3.68 6.85 21.88
CA VAL A 255 -3.82 7.86 20.81
C VAL A 255 -5.25 8.40 20.72
N ASN A 256 -5.38 9.67 20.34
CA ASN A 256 -6.67 10.25 19.95
C ASN A 256 -7.03 9.81 18.52
N PRO A 257 -8.34 9.71 18.20
CA PRO A 257 -8.75 9.55 16.81
C PRO A 257 -8.35 10.77 15.98
N PRO A 258 -7.96 10.60 14.70
CA PRO A 258 -7.79 11.73 13.79
C PRO A 258 -9.07 12.56 13.68
N SER A 259 -8.92 13.84 13.41
CA SER A 259 -10.06 14.73 13.16
C SER A 259 -10.85 14.38 11.88
N GLY A 260 -12.06 14.90 11.72
CA GLY A 260 -12.88 14.73 10.52
C GLY A 260 -13.52 13.35 10.34
N THR A 261 -14.12 13.12 9.17
CA THR A 261 -14.88 11.92 8.82
C THR A 261 -14.23 11.08 7.71
N GLU A 262 -13.14 11.58 7.11
CA GLU A 262 -12.53 10.96 5.94
C GLU A 262 -11.77 9.69 6.30
N PRO A 263 -11.54 8.76 5.36
CA PRO A 263 -10.81 7.53 5.64
C PRO A 263 -9.42 7.79 6.23
N VAL A 264 -9.02 6.95 7.18
CA VAL A 264 -7.75 7.06 7.90
C VAL A 264 -6.86 5.88 7.54
N ALA A 265 -5.56 6.12 7.51
CA ALA A 265 -4.55 5.08 7.46
C ALA A 265 -3.41 5.37 8.44
N LEU A 266 -2.70 4.34 8.85
CA LEU A 266 -1.44 4.42 9.58
C LEU A 266 -0.29 4.57 8.56
N ASP A 267 0.51 5.63 8.68
CA ASP A 267 1.72 5.82 7.87
C ASP A 267 2.89 5.10 8.53
N MET A 268 3.31 4.00 7.90
CA MET A 268 4.37 3.13 8.41
C MET A 268 5.68 3.30 7.65
N LYS A 269 5.87 4.39 6.89
CA LYS A 269 7.05 4.61 6.01
C LYS A 269 8.40 4.32 6.66
N TYR A 270 8.55 4.62 7.95
CA TYR A 270 9.80 4.51 8.71
C TYR A 270 9.87 3.26 9.60
N MET A 271 8.91 2.36 9.47
CA MET A 271 8.89 1.07 10.16
C MET A 271 9.48 -0.04 9.28
N GLY A 272 9.77 -1.19 9.86
CA GLY A 272 10.44 -2.30 9.20
C GLY A 272 9.47 -3.31 8.60
N LYS A 273 9.03 -4.26 9.42
CA LYS A 273 8.01 -5.26 9.10
C LYS A 273 7.30 -5.62 10.40
N GLY A 274 6.02 -5.92 10.34
CA GLY A 274 5.34 -6.42 11.52
C GLY A 274 3.83 -6.44 11.38
N GLN A 275 3.15 -6.32 12.50
CA GLN A 275 1.69 -6.29 12.59
C GLN A 275 1.25 -5.14 13.51
N ALA A 276 0.07 -4.61 13.24
CA ALA A 276 -0.51 -3.53 14.03
C ALA A 276 -1.96 -3.82 14.38
N TRP A 277 -2.38 -3.31 15.55
CA TRP A 277 -3.71 -3.43 16.10
C TRP A 277 -4.17 -2.09 16.67
N LEU A 278 -5.46 -1.80 16.52
CA LEU A 278 -6.12 -0.68 17.19
C LEU A 278 -7.25 -1.23 18.05
N ASN A 279 -7.19 -1.02 19.37
CA ASN A 279 -8.20 -1.51 20.31
C ASN A 279 -8.44 -3.03 20.20
N GLY A 280 -7.39 -3.81 19.96
CA GLY A 280 -7.47 -5.26 19.72
C GLY A 280 -7.81 -5.67 18.28
N GLU A 281 -8.32 -4.76 17.45
CA GLU A 281 -8.67 -5.06 16.06
C GLU A 281 -7.43 -5.06 15.15
N PRO A 282 -7.19 -6.12 14.36
CA PRO A 282 -5.99 -6.23 13.53
C PRO A 282 -6.05 -5.32 12.31
N ILE A 283 -5.23 -4.27 12.29
CA ILE A 283 -4.99 -3.44 11.08
C ILE A 283 -4.36 -4.29 9.98
N GLY A 284 -3.53 -5.26 10.38
CA GLY A 284 -2.90 -6.25 9.51
C GLY A 284 -1.38 -6.13 9.48
N ARG A 285 -0.77 -6.86 8.54
CA ARG A 285 0.67 -6.88 8.34
C ARG A 285 1.14 -5.59 7.67
N TYR A 286 2.17 -4.96 8.21
CA TYR A 286 2.88 -3.90 7.52
C TYR A 286 4.25 -4.38 7.05
N TRP A 287 4.63 -3.94 5.85
CA TRP A 287 5.93 -4.18 5.26
C TRP A 287 6.21 -3.14 4.16
N PRO A 288 6.59 -1.91 4.52
CA PRO A 288 6.84 -0.78 3.61
C PRO A 288 8.13 -0.94 2.80
N ARG A 289 8.29 -2.06 2.11
CA ARG A 289 9.47 -2.36 1.29
C ARG A 289 9.54 -1.39 0.13
N LYS A 290 10.69 -0.80 -0.13
CA LYS A 290 10.87 -0.03 -1.37
C LYS A 290 10.74 -0.96 -2.58
N SER A 291 9.90 -0.57 -3.52
CA SER A 291 9.82 -1.19 -4.84
C SER A 291 11.08 -0.84 -5.65
N SER A 292 11.40 -1.63 -6.67
CA SER A 292 12.56 -1.36 -7.53
C SER A 292 12.34 -0.06 -8.32
N ILE A 293 13.34 0.82 -8.34
CA ILE A 293 13.36 1.99 -9.24
C ILE A 293 13.41 1.59 -10.72
N HIS A 294 13.90 0.39 -11.00
CA HIS A 294 13.96 -0.21 -12.34
C HIS A 294 12.74 -1.11 -12.63
N GLY A 295 11.67 -1.00 -11.84
CA GLY A 295 10.43 -1.69 -12.14
C GLY A 295 9.80 -1.16 -13.43
N GLU A 296 8.92 -1.97 -14.04
CA GLU A 296 8.11 -1.60 -15.21
C GLU A 296 7.00 -0.61 -14.79
N CYS A 297 7.36 0.58 -14.32
CA CYS A 297 6.41 1.67 -14.15
C CYS A 297 6.38 2.52 -15.42
N SER A 298 5.18 2.79 -15.90
CA SER A 298 5.02 3.62 -17.08
C SER A 298 4.89 5.09 -16.67
N SER A 299 5.55 5.98 -17.41
CA SER A 299 5.37 7.43 -17.24
C SER A 299 4.01 7.91 -17.74
N THR A 300 3.34 7.11 -18.58
CA THR A 300 2.01 7.39 -19.14
C THR A 300 1.14 6.13 -19.13
N CYS A 301 -0.16 6.27 -18.90
CA CYS A 301 -1.11 5.16 -19.00
C CYS A 301 -2.15 5.51 -20.07
N ASP A 302 -2.17 4.71 -21.13
CA ASP A 302 -3.16 4.84 -22.20
C ASP A 302 -4.15 3.67 -22.11
N TYR A 303 -5.46 3.98 -22.15
CA TYR A 303 -6.51 2.95 -22.12
C TYR A 303 -6.51 2.12 -23.41
N ARG A 304 -6.01 2.66 -24.53
CA ARG A 304 -6.07 2.03 -25.85
C ARG A 304 -5.15 0.82 -25.97
N GLY A 305 -5.65 -0.22 -26.63
CA GLY A 305 -4.91 -1.47 -26.88
C GLY A 305 -4.92 -2.42 -25.69
N LYS A 306 -4.38 -3.62 -25.90
CA LYS A 306 -4.44 -4.72 -24.93
C LYS A 306 -3.85 -4.32 -23.58
N PHE A 307 -4.62 -4.55 -22.51
CA PHE A 307 -4.15 -4.33 -21.15
C PHE A 307 -3.17 -5.44 -20.72
N SER A 308 -2.14 -5.04 -19.96
CA SER A 308 -1.32 -5.94 -19.15
C SER A 308 -1.18 -5.36 -17.74
N PRO A 309 -0.93 -6.19 -16.70
CA PRO A 309 -0.74 -5.69 -15.34
C PRO A 309 0.40 -4.69 -15.16
N THR A 310 1.35 -4.63 -16.10
CA THR A 310 2.49 -3.70 -16.06
C THR A 310 2.27 -2.42 -16.87
N LYS A 311 1.24 -2.38 -17.74
CA LYS A 311 0.97 -1.25 -18.66
C LYS A 311 0.82 0.10 -17.96
N CYS A 312 0.15 0.12 -16.80
CA CYS A 312 -0.20 1.34 -16.08
C CYS A 312 0.28 1.31 -14.62
N ARG A 313 1.40 0.61 -14.37
CA ARG A 313 1.96 0.49 -13.03
C ARG A 313 2.62 1.80 -12.60
N THR A 314 2.40 2.18 -11.35
CA THR A 314 2.95 3.39 -10.71
C THR A 314 3.65 3.04 -9.38
N GLY A 315 4.32 4.02 -8.76
CA GLY A 315 4.94 3.86 -7.42
C GLY A 315 6.28 3.11 -7.40
N CYS A 316 7.06 3.15 -8.50
CA CYS A 316 8.41 2.60 -8.53
C CYS A 316 9.37 3.46 -7.68
N GLY A 317 10.18 2.81 -6.83
CA GLY A 317 11.07 3.47 -5.86
C GLY A 317 10.41 3.80 -4.52
N ASP A 318 9.08 3.85 -4.47
CA ASP A 318 8.30 4.08 -3.26
C ASP A 318 8.06 2.78 -2.46
N PRO A 319 7.68 2.87 -1.18
CA PRO A 319 7.19 1.72 -0.43
C PRO A 319 6.04 1.02 -1.16
N THR A 320 6.12 -0.32 -1.29
CA THR A 320 5.09 -1.16 -1.93
C THR A 320 3.71 -0.94 -1.29
N GLN A 321 3.70 -0.61 -0.01
CA GLN A 321 2.56 -0.05 0.69
C GLN A 321 3.09 0.82 1.83
N ARG A 322 2.71 2.10 1.86
CA ARG A 322 3.08 3.04 2.93
C ARG A 322 1.98 3.18 3.97
N TRP A 323 0.74 3.27 3.49
CA TRP A 323 -0.44 3.56 4.28
C TRP A 323 -1.25 2.28 4.51
N TYR A 324 -1.58 2.02 5.77
CA TYR A 324 -2.33 0.85 6.22
C TYR A 324 -3.69 1.31 6.74
N HIS A 325 -4.76 0.97 6.02
CA HIS A 325 -6.11 1.47 6.30
C HIS A 325 -6.56 1.12 7.73
N VAL A 326 -7.08 2.13 8.45
CA VAL A 326 -7.65 1.98 9.79
C VAL A 326 -9.11 2.43 9.72
N PRO A 327 -10.07 1.50 9.83
CA PRO A 327 -11.50 1.83 9.83
C PRO A 327 -11.85 2.84 10.93
N ARG A 328 -12.58 3.90 10.55
CA ARG A 328 -13.07 4.93 11.49
C ARG A 328 -13.88 4.34 12.64
N SER A 329 -14.64 3.28 12.37
CA SER A 329 -15.48 2.60 13.36
C SER A 329 -14.70 1.86 14.45
N TRP A 330 -13.39 1.66 14.30
CA TRP A 330 -12.55 1.04 15.34
C TRP A 330 -12.08 2.05 16.38
N PHE A 331 -12.20 3.34 16.10
CA PHE A 331 -11.84 4.38 17.06
C PHE A 331 -12.97 4.62 18.07
N GLN A 332 -12.56 4.72 19.33
CA GLN A 332 -13.31 5.33 20.41
C GLN A 332 -13.02 6.84 20.46
N PRO A 333 -13.91 7.65 21.07
CA PRO A 333 -13.69 9.08 21.23
C PRO A 333 -12.36 9.44 21.91
N THR A 334 -11.92 8.61 22.87
CA THR A 334 -10.67 8.76 23.61
C THR A 334 -10.13 7.40 24.05
N GLY A 335 -8.85 7.33 24.42
CA GLY A 335 -8.28 6.13 25.05
C GLY A 335 -8.02 4.98 24.07
N ASN A 336 -7.78 5.27 22.79
CA ASN A 336 -7.50 4.23 21.81
C ASN A 336 -6.12 3.65 22.03
N VAL A 337 -6.03 2.32 22.11
CA VAL A 337 -4.78 1.59 22.30
C VAL A 337 -4.26 1.15 20.94
N LEU A 338 -3.15 1.75 20.50
CA LEU A 338 -2.41 1.33 19.32
C LEU A 338 -1.29 0.39 19.76
N VAL A 339 -1.32 -0.87 19.32
CA VAL A 339 -0.26 -1.86 19.56
C VAL A 339 0.39 -2.23 18.24
N ILE A 340 1.72 -2.29 18.22
CA ILE A 340 2.53 -2.59 17.04
C ILE A 340 3.61 -3.59 17.43
N PHE A 341 3.64 -4.73 16.75
CA PHE A 341 4.80 -5.61 16.79
C PHE A 341 5.73 -5.22 15.64
N GLU A 342 6.96 -4.80 15.95
CA GLU A 342 8.02 -4.52 14.98
C GLU A 342 9.04 -5.66 14.97
N GLU A 343 9.06 -6.37 13.86
CA GLU A 343 9.83 -7.57 13.67
C GLU A 343 11.30 -7.28 13.30
N LYS A 344 11.56 -6.27 12.45
CA LYS A 344 12.89 -6.05 11.86
C LYS A 344 13.63 -4.87 12.50
N GLY A 345 12.88 -3.89 12.98
CA GLY A 345 13.38 -2.62 13.49
C GLY A 345 12.93 -1.45 12.63
N GLY A 346 12.44 -0.41 13.29
CA GLY A 346 11.96 0.83 12.68
C GLY A 346 12.06 2.00 13.65
N ASP A 347 11.54 3.16 13.25
CA ASP A 347 11.44 4.33 14.12
C ASP A 347 9.96 4.60 14.51
N PRO A 348 9.50 4.13 15.68
CA PRO A 348 8.12 4.31 16.10
C PRO A 348 7.74 5.79 16.31
N THR A 349 8.72 6.68 16.53
CA THR A 349 8.45 8.12 16.71
C THR A 349 8.00 8.82 15.43
N GLN A 350 8.16 8.17 14.27
CA GLN A 350 7.74 8.67 12.97
C GLN A 350 6.37 8.13 12.52
N ILE A 351 5.75 7.24 13.31
CA ILE A 351 4.41 6.75 13.02
C ILE A 351 3.42 7.91 13.15
N SER A 352 2.52 8.01 12.18
CA SER A 352 1.45 9.00 12.17
C SER A 352 0.18 8.42 11.57
N PHE A 353 -0.96 9.03 11.87
CA PHE A 353 -2.14 8.80 11.06
C PHE A 353 -2.07 9.67 9.81
N SER A 354 -2.78 9.25 8.77
CA SER A 354 -2.96 10.02 7.55
C SER A 354 -4.43 9.98 7.16
N ARG A 355 -5.01 11.15 6.89
CA ARG A 355 -6.36 11.28 6.35
C ARG A 355 -6.31 11.30 4.84
N ARG A 356 -7.19 10.52 4.21
CA ARG A 356 -7.36 10.48 2.75
C ARG A 356 -8.33 11.58 2.32
N LEU A 357 -7.79 12.72 1.88
CA LEU A 357 -8.57 13.91 1.52
C LEU A 357 -8.61 14.09 0.00
N VAL A 358 -9.77 14.47 -0.53
CA VAL A 358 -9.86 14.98 -1.91
C VAL A 358 -9.47 16.45 -1.87
N LYS A 359 -8.33 16.79 -2.48
CA LYS A 359 -7.80 18.17 -2.52
C LYS A 359 -8.23 18.93 -3.77
N GLY A 360 -8.72 18.23 -4.78
CA GLY A 360 -9.18 18.84 -6.01
C GLY A 360 -9.95 17.85 -6.88
N ALA A 361 -10.46 18.35 -7.99
CA ALA A 361 -11.17 17.56 -8.98
C ALA A 361 -10.84 18.06 -10.39
N CYS A 362 -10.86 17.14 -11.34
CA CYS A 362 -10.78 17.45 -12.75
C CYS A 362 -12.02 16.96 -13.46
N SER A 363 -12.40 17.63 -14.53
CA SER A 363 -13.41 17.12 -15.44
C SER A 363 -13.00 17.40 -16.88
N PHE A 364 -13.34 16.46 -17.76
CA PHE A 364 -12.94 16.46 -19.16
C PHE A 364 -14.10 15.96 -20.01
N ILE A 365 -14.52 16.78 -20.98
CA ILE A 365 -15.58 16.42 -21.93
C ILE A 365 -15.21 16.93 -23.33
N ALA A 366 -15.85 16.41 -24.37
CA ALA A 366 -15.76 16.95 -25.72
C ALA A 366 -17.15 17.20 -26.32
N GLU A 367 -17.23 18.04 -27.35
CA GLU A 367 -18.50 18.38 -28.04
C GLU A 367 -19.29 17.15 -28.51
N ASP A 368 -18.60 16.04 -28.82
CA ASP A 368 -19.18 14.81 -29.33
C ASP A 368 -19.48 13.76 -28.24
N TYR A 369 -19.38 14.14 -26.96
CA TYR A 369 -19.73 13.25 -25.85
C TYR A 369 -21.24 13.01 -25.79
N PRO A 370 -21.68 11.81 -25.39
CA PRO A 370 -23.10 11.56 -25.19
C PRO A 370 -23.60 12.40 -24.00
N SER A 371 -24.71 13.12 -24.19
CA SER A 371 -25.38 13.80 -23.08
C SER A 371 -26.17 12.76 -22.25
N PRO A 372 -25.99 12.71 -20.92
CA PRO A 372 -26.67 11.72 -20.09
C PRO A 372 -28.17 12.01 -20.01
N ARG A 373 -28.98 11.32 -20.83
CA ARG A 373 -30.42 11.17 -20.61
C ARG A 373 -30.67 10.12 -19.54
N PHE A 374 -30.59 10.48 -18.26
CA PHE A 374 -31.06 9.59 -17.20
C PHE A 374 -32.57 9.71 -16.93
N ASP A 375 -33.19 10.82 -17.32
CA ASP A 375 -34.64 11.00 -17.23
C ASP A 375 -35.29 11.04 -18.62
N SER A 376 -36.18 10.08 -18.84
CA SER A 376 -37.15 9.96 -19.93
C SER A 376 -36.70 9.25 -21.23
N LEU A 377 -37.18 8.02 -21.35
CA LEU A 377 -37.49 7.30 -22.60
C LEU A 377 -38.55 8.03 -23.46
N ASN A 378 -38.76 9.34 -23.29
CA ASN A 378 -39.73 10.11 -24.08
C ASN A 378 -38.99 10.96 -25.13
N ILE A 379 -39.10 10.49 -26.36
CA ILE A 379 -38.63 11.14 -27.57
C ILE A 379 -39.56 12.32 -27.85
N SER A 380 -39.18 13.53 -27.44
CA SER A 380 -39.72 14.77 -28.02
C SER A 380 -38.70 15.91 -27.93
N SER A 381 -38.02 16.12 -29.06
CA SER A 381 -37.47 17.37 -29.61
C SER A 381 -37.24 18.59 -28.70
N ASN A 382 -35.97 18.99 -28.57
CA ASN A 382 -35.49 20.33 -28.94
C ASN A 382 -33.95 20.35 -29.05
N ASN A 383 -33.44 20.87 -30.17
CA ASN A 383 -32.04 20.76 -30.61
C ASN A 383 -31.00 21.54 -29.79
N ASP A 384 -31.39 22.26 -28.72
CA ASP A 384 -30.47 23.03 -27.87
C ASP A 384 -30.16 22.37 -26.51
N GLN A 385 -30.84 21.27 -26.14
CA GLN A 385 -30.66 20.61 -24.84
C GLN A 385 -29.76 19.36 -24.82
N ASP A 386 -29.27 18.90 -25.98
CA ASP A 386 -28.45 17.67 -26.08
C ASP A 386 -26.93 17.95 -25.96
N LYS A 387 -26.51 19.03 -25.29
CA LYS A 387 -25.09 19.39 -25.19
C LYS A 387 -24.39 18.70 -24.01
N PRO A 388 -23.12 18.28 -24.18
CA PRO A 388 -22.31 17.78 -23.07
C PRO A 388 -22.21 18.80 -21.92
N ILE A 389 -22.37 18.31 -20.70
CA ILE A 389 -22.28 19.09 -19.46
C ILE A 389 -21.07 18.61 -18.68
N LEU A 390 -20.20 19.55 -18.32
CA LEU A 390 -19.09 19.32 -17.41
C LEU A 390 -19.60 19.47 -15.99
N HIS A 391 -19.49 18.41 -15.20
CA HIS A 391 -19.87 18.40 -13.78
C HIS A 391 -18.62 18.35 -12.90
N LEU A 392 -18.59 19.20 -11.87
CA LEU A 392 -17.57 19.22 -10.82
C LEU A 392 -18.24 19.30 -9.45
N ASN A 393 -17.69 18.56 -8.49
CA ASN A 393 -18.19 18.48 -7.12
C ASN A 393 -17.05 18.25 -6.14
N CYS A 394 -17.02 19.04 -5.07
CA CYS A 394 -16.12 18.87 -3.94
C CYS A 394 -16.76 18.05 -2.81
N PRO A 395 -15.96 17.42 -1.94
CA PRO A 395 -16.48 16.70 -0.76
C PRO A 395 -17.40 17.53 0.13
N GLU A 396 -18.15 16.85 1.00
CA GLU A 396 -18.93 17.55 2.01
C GLU A 396 -18.04 18.41 2.91
N GLY A 397 -18.49 19.64 3.21
CA GLY A 397 -17.76 20.58 4.05
C GLY A 397 -16.68 21.40 3.35
N THR A 398 -16.41 21.16 2.06
CA THR A 398 -15.49 21.98 1.26
C THR A 398 -16.21 22.63 0.08
N LEU A 399 -15.62 23.72 -0.43
CA LEU A 399 -16.09 24.41 -1.62
C LEU A 399 -14.98 24.39 -2.68
N ILE A 400 -15.34 24.64 -3.93
CA ILE A 400 -14.37 24.94 -4.98
C ILE A 400 -13.72 26.28 -4.62
N SER A 401 -12.49 26.20 -4.12
CA SER A 401 -11.74 27.33 -3.56
C SER A 401 -10.92 28.05 -4.63
N THR A 402 -10.42 27.31 -5.61
CA THR A 402 -9.61 27.83 -6.70
C THR A 402 -9.89 27.06 -7.99
N ILE A 403 -9.94 27.75 -9.11
CA ILE A 403 -9.86 27.12 -10.44
C ILE A 403 -8.38 27.11 -10.83
N GLU A 404 -7.78 25.93 -10.98
CA GLU A 404 -6.35 25.79 -11.28
C GLU A 404 -6.10 25.78 -12.79
N PHE A 405 -7.05 25.24 -13.56
CA PHE A 405 -6.97 25.21 -15.02
C PHE A 405 -8.38 25.19 -15.64
N ALA A 406 -8.54 25.89 -16.75
CA ALA A 406 -9.71 25.75 -17.63
C ALA A 406 -9.31 26.03 -19.07
N SER A 407 -9.69 25.14 -20.00
CA SER A 407 -9.45 25.34 -21.42
C SER A 407 -10.48 24.62 -22.27
N TYR A 408 -11.24 25.40 -23.04
CA TYR A 408 -12.08 24.93 -24.13
C TYR A 408 -11.36 25.08 -25.47
N GLY A 409 -11.14 23.99 -26.19
CA GLY A 409 -10.34 23.97 -27.42
C GLY A 409 -9.66 22.61 -27.60
N ASN A 410 -8.33 22.56 -27.59
CA ASN A 410 -7.58 21.30 -27.67
C ASN A 410 -6.57 21.10 -26.51
N PRO A 411 -7.00 21.17 -25.24
CA PRO A 411 -6.10 20.93 -24.10
C PRO A 411 -5.37 19.59 -24.20
N ILE A 412 -4.14 19.57 -23.70
CA ILE A 412 -3.27 18.38 -23.65
C ILE A 412 -2.92 18.03 -22.21
N GLY A 413 -2.42 16.82 -21.98
CA GLY A 413 -2.06 16.34 -20.64
C GLY A 413 -3.18 15.55 -19.97
N ALA A 414 -3.06 15.37 -18.67
CA ALA A 414 -4.02 14.66 -17.84
C ALA A 414 -4.34 15.47 -16.57
N CYS A 415 -5.39 15.08 -15.85
CA CYS A 415 -5.74 15.67 -14.55
C CYS A 415 -4.50 15.82 -13.63
N GLY A 416 -4.25 17.01 -13.09
CA GLY A 416 -3.02 17.33 -12.35
C GLY A 416 -1.90 17.94 -13.20
N SER A 417 -2.07 17.99 -14.52
CA SER A 417 -0.99 18.34 -15.47
C SER A 417 -1.52 18.91 -16.79
N TYR A 418 -2.76 19.39 -16.82
CA TYR A 418 -3.34 19.94 -18.05
C TYR A 418 -2.56 21.15 -18.53
N GLN A 419 -2.44 21.26 -19.86
CA GLN A 419 -1.81 22.38 -20.53
C GLN A 419 -2.70 22.86 -21.67
N ARG A 420 -2.61 24.15 -21.97
CA ARG A 420 -3.29 24.74 -23.13
C ARG A 420 -2.67 24.15 -24.41
N GLY A 421 -3.53 23.73 -25.33
CA GLY A 421 -3.09 23.31 -26.65
C GLY A 421 -2.89 24.49 -27.60
N SER A 422 -2.78 24.19 -28.90
CA SER A 422 -2.65 25.22 -29.94
C SER A 422 -3.92 26.05 -30.16
N CYS A 423 -5.05 25.62 -29.61
CA CYS A 423 -6.34 26.26 -29.73
C CYS A 423 -7.05 26.33 -28.37
N HIS A 424 -7.53 27.52 -28.02
CA HIS A 424 -8.07 27.81 -26.70
C HIS A 424 -9.03 29.00 -26.76
N HIS A 425 -10.19 28.87 -26.14
CA HIS A 425 -11.15 29.96 -25.96
C HIS A 425 -10.70 30.87 -24.81
N PRO A 426 -10.51 32.19 -25.04
CA PRO A 426 -9.96 33.10 -24.04
C PRO A 426 -10.79 33.19 -22.75
N GLU A 427 -12.11 33.10 -22.85
CA GLU A 427 -13.03 33.15 -21.71
C GLU A 427 -13.17 31.81 -20.95
N SER A 428 -12.38 30.79 -21.27
CA SER A 428 -12.50 29.48 -20.60
C SER A 428 -12.41 29.58 -19.08
N MET A 429 -11.52 30.44 -18.58
CA MET A 429 -11.29 30.62 -17.15
C MET A 429 -12.44 31.38 -16.48
N SER A 430 -12.85 32.52 -17.04
CA SER A 430 -13.88 33.40 -16.49
C SER A 430 -15.24 32.69 -16.39
N VAL A 431 -15.59 31.89 -17.42
CA VAL A 431 -16.82 31.07 -17.45
C VAL A 431 -16.84 30.09 -16.28
N VAL A 432 -15.73 29.39 -16.04
CA VAL A 432 -15.63 28.41 -14.94
C VAL A 432 -15.63 29.10 -13.59
N GLU A 433 -14.88 30.20 -13.43
CA GLU A 433 -14.86 30.97 -12.19
C GLU A 433 -16.26 31.45 -11.81
N GLN A 434 -17.00 32.03 -12.75
CA GLN A 434 -18.36 32.50 -12.52
C GLN A 434 -19.33 31.35 -12.19
N ALA A 435 -19.15 30.20 -12.84
CA ALA A 435 -20.02 29.05 -12.65
C ALA A 435 -19.73 28.27 -11.35
N CYS A 436 -18.46 28.15 -10.96
CA CYS A 436 -18.00 27.13 -10.00
C CYS A 436 -17.37 27.69 -8.72
N LEU A 437 -16.75 28.87 -8.75
CA LEU A 437 -16.01 29.38 -7.59
C LEU A 437 -16.93 29.58 -6.38
N ASN A 438 -16.48 29.20 -5.19
CA ASN A 438 -17.23 29.24 -3.93
C ASN A 438 -18.52 28.40 -3.92
N LYS A 439 -18.64 27.41 -4.80
CA LYS A 439 -19.75 26.45 -4.79
C LYS A 439 -19.24 25.05 -4.47
N LYS A 440 -20.11 24.23 -3.89
CA LYS A 440 -19.82 22.80 -3.64
C LYS A 440 -19.80 22.01 -4.95
N GLU A 441 -20.81 22.28 -5.79
CA GLU A 441 -21.00 21.66 -7.09
C GLU A 441 -21.30 22.71 -8.15
N CYS A 442 -20.94 22.43 -9.39
CA CYS A 442 -21.26 23.27 -10.53
C CYS A 442 -21.35 22.45 -11.82
N ASN A 443 -22.10 23.01 -12.77
CA ASN A 443 -22.28 22.48 -14.10
C ASN A 443 -21.94 23.54 -15.14
N VAL A 444 -21.15 23.17 -16.15
CA VAL A 444 -20.82 24.06 -17.27
C VAL A 444 -21.15 23.35 -18.58
N SER A 445 -22.15 23.86 -19.29
CA SER A 445 -22.56 23.35 -20.61
C SER A 445 -21.74 23.97 -21.74
N LEU A 446 -21.46 23.21 -22.80
CA LEU A 446 -20.78 23.71 -24.00
C LEU A 446 -21.72 24.51 -24.93
N THR A 447 -22.32 25.60 -24.41
CA THR A 447 -23.29 26.44 -25.14
C THR A 447 -22.61 27.65 -25.80
N LYS A 448 -23.29 28.25 -26.79
CA LYS A 448 -22.83 29.52 -27.41
C LYS A 448 -22.88 30.70 -26.43
N GLU A 449 -23.71 30.60 -25.39
CA GLU A 449 -23.79 31.59 -24.32
C GLU A 449 -22.54 31.57 -23.45
N ASN A 450 -21.97 30.38 -23.20
CA ASN A 450 -20.74 30.23 -22.41
C ASN A 450 -19.49 30.41 -23.26
N PHE A 451 -19.51 29.99 -24.53
CA PHE A 451 -18.37 30.07 -25.43
C PHE A 451 -18.83 30.70 -26.76
N ASP A 452 -18.62 32.00 -26.89
CA ASP A 452 -19.00 32.77 -28.05
C ASP A 452 -17.95 32.67 -29.16
N ASN A 453 -18.41 32.52 -30.40
CA ASN A 453 -17.55 32.27 -31.56
C ASN A 453 -16.81 30.92 -31.49
N ASP A 454 -16.46 30.36 -32.65
CA ASP A 454 -15.75 29.09 -32.69
C ASP A 454 -14.24 29.35 -32.55
N PRO A 455 -13.60 28.97 -31.42
CA PRO A 455 -12.17 29.18 -31.25
C PRO A 455 -11.36 28.31 -32.20
N CYS A 456 -11.91 27.16 -32.63
CA CYS A 456 -11.20 26.10 -33.33
C CYS A 456 -12.05 25.54 -34.49
N PRO A 457 -12.12 26.23 -35.65
CA PRO A 457 -12.80 25.70 -36.83
C PRO A 457 -12.20 24.34 -37.22
N ASP A 458 -13.06 23.41 -37.63
CA ASP A 458 -12.69 22.06 -38.11
C ASP A 458 -12.08 21.09 -37.08
N LEU A 459 -12.10 21.44 -35.78
CA LEU A 459 -11.68 20.57 -34.69
C LEU A 459 -12.84 20.27 -33.74
N THR A 460 -12.98 19.02 -33.30
CA THR A 460 -13.86 18.68 -32.17
C THR A 460 -13.26 19.29 -30.91
N LYS A 461 -13.94 20.28 -30.33
CA LYS A 461 -13.42 20.95 -29.13
C LYS A 461 -13.61 20.08 -27.89
N MET A 462 -12.60 20.12 -27.04
CA MET A 462 -12.54 19.46 -25.75
C MET A 462 -12.49 20.54 -24.67
N PHE A 463 -13.15 20.27 -23.54
CA PHE A 463 -13.18 21.14 -22.38
C PHE A 463 -12.58 20.40 -21.20
N ALA A 464 -11.45 20.92 -20.71
CA ALA A 464 -10.75 20.40 -19.54
C ALA A 464 -10.74 21.47 -18.44
N VAL A 465 -11.11 21.06 -17.22
CA VAL A 465 -11.14 21.92 -16.05
C VAL A 465 -10.49 21.19 -14.87
N GLU A 466 -9.71 21.92 -14.09
CA GLU A 466 -9.08 21.47 -12.83
C GLU A 466 -9.37 22.49 -11.73
N VAL A 467 -9.78 21.99 -10.57
CA VAL A 467 -10.17 22.80 -9.42
C VAL A 467 -9.56 22.26 -8.13
N ALA A 468 -9.28 23.16 -7.20
CA ALA A 468 -8.95 22.82 -5.82
C ALA A 468 -10.21 22.89 -4.94
N CYS A 469 -10.32 21.95 -4.01
CA CYS A 469 -11.36 21.89 -3.00
C CYS A 469 -10.77 22.35 -1.65
N GLY A 470 -11.37 23.35 -1.01
CA GLY A 470 -10.88 23.97 0.21
C GLY A 470 -11.97 24.40 1.19
#